data_AF-A0A6I7WNJ7-F1
#
_entry.id   AF-A0A6I7WNJ7-F1
#
_cell.length_a   1.000
_cell.length_b   1.000
_cell.length_c   1.000
_cell.angle_alpha   90.00
_cell.angle_beta   90.00
_cell.angle_gamma   90.00
#
_symmetry.space_group_name_H-M   'P 1'
#
loop_
_entity.id
_entity.type
_entity.pdbx_description
1 polymer ?
#
loop_
_entity_poly.entity_id
_entity_poly.type
_entity_poly.pdbx_seq_one_letter_code
_entity_poly.pdbx_strand_id
1 'polypeptide(L)'
;MSNKPAWMNQEEQRADELTENEQTSNDNAPKLVRVIKAPPRKQKAFYIQEKFANAFDDLAHKQKKVKGKKATELAEEAIKMLLIKYGENTKNL
;
A
#
# COMPACT_ATOMS: atom_id res chain seq x y z
N MET A 1 -2.78 -19.66 53.96
CA MET A 1 -3.20 -20.16 52.63
C MET A 1 -3.18 -18.99 51.68
N SER A 2 -2.42 -19.06 50.58
CA SER A 2 -2.34 -17.98 49.59
C SER A 2 -3.67 -17.88 48.85
N ASN A 3 -4.43 -16.81 49.06
CA ASN A 3 -5.72 -16.55 48.41
C ASN A 3 -5.51 -15.93 47.01
N LYS A 4 -4.60 -16.50 46.22
CA LYS A 4 -4.33 -16.02 44.86
C LYS A 4 -5.28 -16.73 43.90
N PRO A 5 -6.00 -15.98 43.03
CA PRO A 5 -6.79 -16.57 41.97
C PRO A 5 -5.91 -17.45 41.05
N ALA A 6 -6.49 -18.53 40.52
CA ALA A 6 -5.75 -19.50 39.69
C ALA A 6 -5.01 -18.86 38.49
N TRP A 7 -5.57 -17.79 37.90
CA TRP A 7 -4.96 -17.08 36.78
C TRP A 7 -3.65 -16.35 37.17
N MET A 8 -3.54 -15.91 38.42
CA MET A 8 -2.34 -15.21 38.92
C MET A 8 -1.18 -16.19 39.11
N ASN A 9 -1.48 -17.41 39.57
CA ASN A 9 -0.47 -18.47 39.68
C ASN A 9 0.00 -18.93 38.29
N GLN A 10 -0.90 -18.97 37.30
CA GLN A 10 -0.54 -19.29 35.90
C GLN A 10 0.33 -18.20 35.26
N GLU A 11 0.12 -16.93 35.62
CA GLU A 11 0.96 -15.83 35.14
C GLU A 11 2.35 -15.85 35.78
N GLU A 12 2.43 -16.11 37.09
CA GLU A 12 3.70 -16.29 37.81
C GLU A 12 4.51 -17.44 37.21
N GLN A 13 3.89 -18.60 36.98
CA GLN A 13 4.53 -19.74 36.32
C GLN A 13 5.07 -19.40 34.93
N ARG A 14 4.29 -18.65 34.13
CA ARG A 14 4.73 -18.23 32.79
C ARG A 14 5.93 -17.28 32.87
N ALA A 15 5.94 -16.37 33.84
CA ALA A 15 7.04 -15.44 34.03
C ALA A 15 8.32 -16.15 34.50
N ASP A 16 8.20 -17.15 35.36
CA ASP A 16 9.32 -17.98 35.82
C ASP A 16 9.89 -18.81 34.66
N GLU A 17 9.03 -19.47 33.87
CA GLU A 17 9.43 -20.23 32.67
C GLU A 17 10.14 -19.36 31.62
N LEU A 18 9.68 -18.13 31.42
CA LEU A 18 10.33 -17.17 30.52
C LEU A 18 11.70 -16.73 31.03
N THR A 19 11.83 -16.53 32.35
CA THR A 19 13.09 -16.16 33.01
C THR A 19 14.12 -17.28 32.94
N GLU A 20 13.72 -18.52 33.19
CA GLU A 20 14.58 -19.71 33.10
C GLU A 20 15.09 -19.95 31.68
N ASN A 21 14.29 -19.62 30.66
CA ASN A 21 14.65 -19.76 29.26
C ASN A 21 15.36 -18.52 28.67
N GLU A 22 15.64 -17.49 29.49
CA GLU A 22 16.16 -16.17 29.06
C GLU A 22 15.32 -15.51 27.93
N GLN A 23 14.04 -15.85 27.85
CA GLN A 23 13.09 -15.36 26.83
C GLN A 23 12.24 -14.25 27.43
N THR A 24 12.12 -13.11 26.76
CA THR A 24 11.45 -11.91 27.33
C THR A 24 10.11 -11.57 26.68
N SER A 25 9.76 -12.19 25.55
CA SER A 25 8.51 -11.90 24.82
C SER A 25 8.19 -13.00 23.82
N ASN A 26 6.91 -13.10 23.42
CA ASN A 26 6.47 -13.94 22.32
C ASN A 26 7.12 -13.48 21.00
N ASP A 27 8.26 -14.05 20.66
CA ASP A 27 8.97 -13.78 19.40
C ASP A 27 8.15 -14.13 18.15
N ASN A 28 7.13 -14.99 18.30
CA ASN A 28 6.21 -15.36 17.24
C ASN A 28 5.04 -14.37 17.07
N ALA A 29 4.97 -13.32 17.89
CA ALA A 29 3.97 -12.28 17.72
C ALA A 29 4.19 -11.56 16.38
N PRO A 30 3.14 -11.35 15.57
CA PRO A 30 3.25 -10.65 14.30
C PRO A 30 3.76 -9.24 14.52
N LYS A 31 4.95 -8.95 14.00
CA LYS A 31 5.58 -7.62 14.08
C LYS A 31 4.95 -6.69 13.05
N LEU A 32 4.85 -5.41 13.39
CA LEU A 32 4.44 -4.38 12.42
C LEU A 32 5.53 -4.24 11.35
N VAL A 33 5.26 -4.74 10.15
CA VAL A 33 6.14 -4.58 8.99
C VAL A 33 5.80 -3.28 8.26
N ARG A 34 6.82 -2.45 8.00
CA ARG A 34 6.65 -1.23 7.22
C ARG A 34 6.44 -1.61 5.74
N VAL A 35 5.21 -1.46 5.25
CA VAL A 35 4.88 -1.72 3.84
C VAL A 35 5.30 -0.53 2.98
N ILE A 36 6.13 -0.77 1.96
CA ILE A 36 6.43 0.23 0.92
C ILE A 36 5.19 0.37 0.04
N LYS A 37 4.55 1.54 0.06
CA LYS A 37 3.36 1.84 -0.75
C LYS A 37 3.72 2.82 -1.86
N ALA A 38 3.03 2.72 -2.99
CA ALA A 38 3.12 3.72 -4.04
C ALA A 38 2.68 5.11 -3.51
N PRO A 39 3.20 6.21 -4.08
CA PRO A 39 2.80 7.56 -3.70
C PRO A 39 1.27 7.77 -3.80
N PRO A 40 0.68 8.62 -2.95
CA PRO A 40 -0.74 8.91 -3.02
C PRO A 40 -1.09 9.62 -4.32
N ARG A 41 -2.17 9.18 -4.97
CA ARG A 41 -2.70 9.82 -6.19
C ARG A 41 -3.73 10.89 -5.84
N LYS A 42 -3.81 11.92 -6.67
CA LYS A 42 -4.84 12.99 -6.59
C LYS A 42 -5.81 12.89 -7.77
N GLN A 43 -7.09 13.14 -7.52
CA GLN A 43 -8.10 13.23 -8.59
C GLN A 43 -8.00 14.59 -9.29
N LYS A 44 -7.95 14.57 -10.62
CA LYS A 44 -8.04 15.76 -11.48
C LYS A 44 -9.13 15.51 -12.52
N ALA A 45 -10.20 16.28 -12.45
CA ALA A 45 -11.27 16.24 -13.45
C ALA A 45 -10.84 17.05 -14.69
N PHE A 46 -10.95 16.45 -15.87
CA PHE A 46 -10.78 17.14 -17.14
C PHE A 46 -12.15 17.38 -17.76
N TYR A 47 -12.37 18.58 -18.27
CA TYR A 47 -13.53 18.88 -19.10
C TYR A 47 -13.13 18.63 -20.57
N ILE A 48 -13.57 17.50 -21.12
CA ILE A 48 -13.22 17.03 -22.46
C ILE A 48 -14.47 16.61 -23.23
N GLN A 49 -14.35 16.52 -24.55
CA GLN A 49 -15.43 16.01 -25.39
C GLN A 49 -15.62 14.51 -25.19
N GLU A 50 -16.88 14.06 -25.26
CA GLU A 50 -17.28 12.67 -25.03
C GLU A 50 -16.49 11.67 -25.90
N LYS A 51 -16.24 12.00 -27.17
CA LYS A 51 -15.47 11.13 -28.09
C LYS A 51 -14.07 10.82 -27.57
N PHE A 52 -13.40 11.79 -26.94
CA PHE A 52 -12.07 11.58 -26.37
C PHE A 52 -12.12 10.78 -25.08
N ALA A 53 -13.15 10.98 -24.25
CA ALA A 53 -13.36 10.18 -23.04
C ALA A 53 -13.56 8.71 -23.42
N ASN A 54 -14.47 8.42 -24.35
CA ASN A 54 -14.76 7.06 -24.81
C ASN A 54 -13.53 6.39 -25.43
N ALA A 55 -12.77 7.11 -26.26
CA ALA A 55 -11.54 6.59 -26.85
C ALA A 55 -10.46 6.26 -25.79
N PHE A 56 -10.36 7.07 -24.73
CA PHE A 56 -9.45 6.80 -23.62
C PHE A 56 -9.88 5.57 -22.82
N ASP A 57 -11.18 5.41 -22.55
CA ASP A 57 -11.71 4.25 -21.83
C ASP A 57 -11.48 2.95 -22.60
N ASP A 58 -11.66 2.97 -23.92
CA ASP A 58 -11.34 1.84 -24.81
C ASP A 58 -9.85 1.48 -24.77
N LEU A 59 -8.98 2.49 -24.81
CA LEU A 59 -7.53 2.29 -24.70
C LEU A 59 -7.17 1.66 -23.35
N ALA A 60 -7.73 2.19 -22.26
CA ALA A 60 -7.50 1.68 -20.91
C ALA A 60 -7.96 0.23 -20.77
N HIS A 61 -9.11 -0.13 -21.34
CA HIS A 61 -9.60 -1.50 -21.37
C HIS A 61 -8.66 -2.44 -22.12
N LYS A 62 -8.20 -2.03 -23.31
CA LYS A 62 -7.27 -2.84 -24.13
C LYS A 62 -5.95 -3.05 -23.39
N GLN A 63 -5.37 -2.00 -22.83
CA GLN A 63 -4.08 -2.08 -22.13
C GLN A 63 -4.17 -2.84 -20.80
N LYS A 64 -5.31 -2.76 -20.10
CA LYS A 64 -5.56 -3.58 -18.91
C LYS A 64 -5.52 -5.07 -19.23
N LYS A 65 -6.12 -5.48 -20.35
CA LYS A 65 -6.12 -6.89 -20.80
C LYS A 65 -4.74 -7.38 -21.23
N VAL A 66 -3.96 -6.55 -21.93
CA VAL A 66 -2.69 -6.97 -22.55
C VAL A 66 -1.49 -6.80 -21.61
N LYS A 67 -1.42 -5.71 -20.84
CA LYS A 67 -0.22 -5.31 -20.07
C LYS A 67 -0.48 -5.10 -18.58
N GLY A 68 -1.71 -5.27 -18.12
CA GLY A 68 -2.09 -5.02 -16.72
C GLY A 68 -2.01 -3.55 -16.28
N LYS A 69 -1.79 -2.61 -17.22
CA LYS A 69 -1.71 -1.17 -16.92
C LYS A 69 -3.06 -0.63 -16.44
N LYS A 70 -3.03 0.24 -15.45
CA LYS A 70 -4.22 0.92 -14.92
C LYS A 70 -4.50 2.20 -15.71
N ALA A 71 -5.77 2.59 -15.79
CA ALA A 71 -6.18 3.85 -16.42
C ALA A 71 -5.44 5.07 -15.84
N THR A 72 -5.16 5.06 -14.54
CA THR A 72 -4.40 6.13 -13.87
C THR A 72 -2.97 6.25 -14.39
N GLU A 73 -2.29 5.12 -14.65
CA GLU A 73 -0.91 5.11 -15.16
C GLU A 73 -0.87 5.61 -16.60
N LEU A 74 -1.87 5.27 -17.40
CA LEU A 74 -2.01 5.78 -18.77
C LEU A 74 -2.32 7.28 -18.80
N ALA A 75 -3.09 7.77 -17.83
CA ALA A 75 -3.35 9.20 -17.69
C ALA A 75 -2.08 9.97 -17.31
N GLU A 76 -1.30 9.45 -16.36
CA GLU A 76 0.01 10.01 -15.98
C GLU A 76 0.98 10.00 -17.18
N GLU A 77 1.01 8.91 -17.95
CA GLU A 77 1.81 8.77 -19.18
C GLU A 77 1.39 9.81 -20.24
N ALA A 78 0.08 9.99 -20.48
CA ALA A 78 -0.44 10.98 -21.41
C ALA A 78 -0.08 12.42 -20.98
N ILE A 79 -0.17 12.73 -19.69
CA ILE A 79 0.24 14.04 -19.14
C ILE A 79 1.73 14.26 -19.36
N LYS A 80 2.56 13.25 -19.09
CA LYS A 80 4.01 13.33 -19.31
C LYS A 80 4.34 13.59 -20.79
N MET A 81 3.66 12.92 -21.71
CA MET A 81 3.81 13.15 -23.15
C MET A 81 3.42 14.57 -23.56
N LEU A 82 2.33 15.11 -23.00
CA LEU A 82 1.91 16.50 -23.24
C LEU A 82 2.97 17.49 -22.73
N LEU A 83 3.45 17.31 -21.51
CA LEU A 83 4.49 18.18 -20.93
C LEU A 83 5.76 18.19 -21.79
N ILE A 84 6.23 17.01 -22.21
CA ILE A 84 7.38 16.88 -23.12
C ILE A 84 7.12 17.63 -24.44
N LYS A 85 5.92 17.48 -25.02
CA LYS A 85 5.55 18.15 -26.27
C LYS A 85 5.61 19.68 -26.18
N TYR A 86 5.31 20.24 -25.02
CA TYR A 86 5.35 21.69 -24.79
C TYR A 86 6.67 22.19 -24.16
N GLY A 87 7.70 21.32 -24.07
CA GLY A 87 9.04 21.72 -23.61
C GLY A 87 9.19 21.79 -22.09
N GLU A 88 8.23 21.27 -21.32
CA GLU A 88 8.27 21.26 -19.87
C GLU A 88 9.22 20.19 -19.32
N ASN A 89 9.91 20.49 -18.22
CA ASN A 89 10.86 19.55 -17.60
C ASN A 89 10.12 18.45 -16.82
N THR A 90 10.27 17.20 -17.26
CA THR A 90 9.61 16.03 -16.66
C THR A 90 10.55 15.10 -15.89
N LYS A 91 11.80 15.52 -15.62
CA LYS A 91 12.82 14.65 -14.98
C LYS A 91 12.47 14.21 -13.55
N ASN A 92 11.64 14.98 -12.84
CA ASN A 92 11.27 14.73 -11.44
C ASN A 92 9.76 14.44 -11.25
N LEU A 93 9.07 14.01 -12.32
CA LEU A 93 7.67 13.55 -12.29
C LEU A 93 7.56 12.03 -12.23
#